data_AF-A0A0R2R959-F1
#
_entry.id   AF-A0A0R2R959-F1
#
_cell.length_a   1.000
_cell.length_b   1.000
_cell.length_c   1.000
_cell.angle_alpha   90.00
_cell.angle_beta   90.00
_cell.angle_gamma   90.00
#
_symmetry.space_group_name_H-M   'P 1'
#
loop_
_entity.id
_entity.type
_entity.pdbx_description
1 polymer ?
#
loop_
_entity_poly.entity_id
_entity_poly.type
_entity_poly.pdbx_seq_one_letter_code
_entity_poly.pdbx_strand_id
1 'polypeptide(L)'
;MELLSQDYLYSFGFRWLHILVGITWIGLLYYFNLVQVPGLAAYGDEGKARNITIDKIARRALWWFRWAALATLATGLLITGQKDYWNNFMNGSASGNGHDVAISVGMVLGILMAANVWMIIWKNQKIVLANVVNVLGGGEANADAPTAGRKALLASRQNVIFSVSMLFFMVGSAHFYSGAFGDATSSNARMFFTIALVITALLQLNSIGIFGGIKAGNKMLWMYESHKNALITSGVLWLVLWILSEVLLGK
;
A
#
# COMPACT_ATOMS: atom_id res chain seq x y z
N MET A 1 -26.42 17.22 -19.93
CA MET A 1 -25.90 17.39 -18.56
C MET A 1 -24.39 17.20 -18.60
N GLU A 2 -23.62 18.28 -18.49
CA GLU A 2 -22.15 18.23 -18.56
C GLU A 2 -21.53 17.42 -17.42
N LEU A 3 -22.15 17.41 -16.23
CA LEU A 3 -21.69 16.69 -15.04
C LEU A 3 -21.84 15.15 -15.09
N LEU A 4 -22.51 14.61 -16.12
CA LEU A 4 -22.69 13.17 -16.32
C LEU A 4 -22.17 12.72 -17.69
N SER A 5 -21.46 13.60 -18.42
CA SER A 5 -20.82 13.21 -19.67
C SER A 5 -19.74 12.17 -19.39
N GLN A 6 -19.51 11.27 -20.34
CA GLN A 6 -18.44 10.29 -20.24
C GLN A 6 -17.09 10.99 -20.03
N ASP A 7 -16.84 12.07 -20.75
CA ASP A 7 -15.61 12.84 -20.63
C ASP A 7 -15.41 13.41 -19.23
N TYR A 8 -16.44 14.00 -18.60
CA TYR A 8 -16.36 14.50 -17.23
C TYR A 8 -16.08 13.37 -16.22
N LEU A 9 -16.79 12.25 -16.36
CA LEU A 9 -16.67 11.11 -15.43
C LEU A 9 -15.25 10.51 -15.45
N TYR A 10 -14.65 10.33 -16.63
CA TYR A 10 -13.30 9.78 -16.75
C TYR A 10 -12.19 10.80 -16.48
N SER A 11 -12.33 12.04 -16.98
CA SER A 11 -11.30 13.05 -16.82
C SER A 11 -11.20 13.59 -15.39
N PHE A 12 -12.32 13.73 -14.69
CA PHE A 12 -12.36 14.35 -13.37
C PHE A 12 -13.05 13.47 -12.32
N GLY A 13 -14.26 12.95 -12.59
CA GLY A 13 -15.09 12.27 -11.60
C GLY A 13 -14.40 11.10 -10.90
N PHE A 14 -13.88 10.14 -11.66
CA PHE A 14 -13.17 8.99 -11.09
C PHE A 14 -11.85 9.37 -10.42
N ARG A 15 -11.14 10.38 -10.91
CA ARG A 15 -9.90 10.87 -10.28
C ARG A 15 -10.18 11.52 -8.93
N TRP A 16 -11.18 12.38 -8.85
CA TRP A 16 -11.63 12.99 -7.61
C TRP A 16 -12.05 11.92 -6.60
N LEU A 17 -12.87 10.95 -7.03
CA LEU A 17 -13.32 9.87 -6.17
C LEU A 17 -12.13 9.00 -5.70
N HIS A 18 -11.22 8.65 -6.61
CA HIS A 18 -10.01 7.88 -6.31
C HIS A 18 -9.15 8.55 -5.23
N ILE A 19 -8.97 9.87 -5.31
CA ILE A 19 -8.25 10.65 -4.31
C ILE A 19 -8.99 10.60 -2.96
N LEU A 20 -10.31 10.82 -2.95
CA LEU A 20 -11.10 10.81 -1.72
C LEU A 20 -11.03 9.46 -0.97
N VAL A 21 -11.22 8.35 -1.68
CA VAL A 21 -11.14 7.01 -1.09
C VAL A 21 -9.69 6.61 -0.78
N GLY A 22 -8.72 7.09 -1.57
CA GLY A 22 -7.30 6.89 -1.35
C GLY A 22 -6.81 7.57 -0.06
N ILE A 23 -7.25 8.80 0.21
CA ILE A 23 -6.98 9.50 1.48
C ILE A 23 -7.53 8.69 2.65
N THR A 24 -8.76 8.19 2.54
CA THR A 24 -9.37 7.36 3.59
C THR A 24 -8.55 6.08 3.83
N TRP A 25 -8.13 5.40 2.75
CA TRP A 25 -7.37 4.16 2.85
C TRP A 25 -5.98 4.37 3.46
N ILE A 26 -5.18 5.27 2.89
CA ILE A 26 -3.82 5.52 3.35
C ILE A 26 -3.79 6.23 4.71
N GLY A 27 -4.77 7.11 4.99
CA GLY A 27 -4.95 7.70 6.31
C GLY A 27 -5.19 6.64 7.39
N LEU A 28 -6.05 5.66 7.13
CA LEU A 28 -6.27 4.54 8.06
C LEU A 28 -5.04 3.63 8.18
N LEU A 29 -4.30 3.40 7.08
CA LEU A 29 -3.03 2.68 7.13
C LEU A 29 -2.07 3.33 8.13
N TYR A 30 -1.89 4.65 8.05
CA TYR A 30 -1.03 5.41 8.96
C TYR A 30 -1.59 5.44 10.38
N TYR A 31 -2.90 5.62 10.56
CA TYR A 31 -3.55 5.50 11.86
C TYR A 31 -3.22 4.16 12.53
N PHE A 32 -3.38 3.03 11.83
CA PHE A 32 -3.06 1.72 12.42
C PHE A 32 -1.60 1.60 12.83
N ASN A 33 -0.72 2.05 11.95
CA ASN A 33 0.70 1.82 12.08
C ASN A 33 1.38 2.76 13.09
N LEU A 34 0.99 4.03 13.09
CA LEU A 34 1.64 5.10 13.85
C LEU A 34 0.91 5.42 15.15
N VAL A 35 -0.40 5.17 15.23
CA VAL A 35 -1.23 5.53 16.39
C VAL A 35 -1.75 4.29 17.10
N GLN A 36 -2.55 3.47 16.42
CA GLN A 36 -3.29 2.38 17.07
C GLN A 36 -2.36 1.29 17.62
N VAL A 37 -1.42 0.77 16.83
CA VAL A 37 -0.55 -0.32 17.29
C VAL A 37 0.32 0.10 18.48
N PRO A 38 1.03 1.26 18.45
CA PRO A 38 1.74 1.77 19.62
C PRO A 38 0.82 2.03 20.82
N GLY A 39 -0.36 2.62 20.59
CA GLY A 39 -1.34 2.87 21.65
C GLY A 39 -1.88 1.59 22.30
N LEU A 40 -2.12 0.53 21.51
CA LEU A 40 -2.54 -0.77 22.03
C LEU A 40 -1.43 -1.47 22.84
N ALA A 41 -0.16 -1.23 22.51
CA ALA A 41 0.97 -1.74 23.29
C ALA A 41 1.11 -1.02 24.64
N ALA A 42 0.76 0.27 24.69
CA ALA A 42 0.85 1.08 25.91
C ALA A 42 -0.13 0.67 27.02
N TYR A 43 -1.15 -0.14 26.74
CA TYR A 43 -2.04 -0.71 27.77
C TYR A 43 -1.33 -1.66 28.74
N GLY A 44 -0.14 -2.20 28.39
CA GLY A 44 0.59 -3.14 29.25
C GLY A 44 -0.26 -4.34 29.66
N ASP A 45 -0.43 -4.53 30.97
CA ASP A 45 -1.15 -5.64 31.58
C ASP A 45 -2.68 -5.45 31.59
N GLU A 46 -3.19 -4.30 31.16
CA GLU A 46 -4.64 -4.02 31.06
C GLU A 46 -5.29 -4.70 29.84
N GLY A 47 -5.19 -6.02 29.76
CA GLY A 47 -5.66 -6.82 28.62
C GLY A 47 -7.15 -6.65 28.32
N LYS A 48 -8.00 -6.46 29.34
CA LYS A 48 -9.44 -6.23 29.17
C LYS A 48 -9.72 -4.92 28.45
N ALA A 49 -9.11 -3.81 28.90
CA ALA A 49 -9.29 -2.50 28.28
C ALA A 49 -8.77 -2.48 26.83
N ARG A 50 -7.60 -3.08 26.59
CA ARG A 50 -7.05 -3.29 25.24
C ARG A 50 -8.02 -4.04 24.33
N ASN A 51 -8.61 -5.13 24.81
CA ASN A 51 -9.56 -5.94 24.04
C ASN A 51 -10.86 -5.17 23.72
N ILE A 52 -11.37 -4.35 24.65
CA ILE A 52 -12.51 -3.46 24.39
C ILE A 52 -12.18 -2.48 23.27
N THR A 53 -11.01 -1.85 23.29
CA THR A 53 -10.54 -0.94 22.23
C THR A 53 -10.46 -1.64 20.88
N ILE A 54 -9.95 -2.89 20.82
CA ILE A 54 -9.91 -3.67 19.59
C ILE A 54 -11.32 -3.97 19.07
N ASP A 55 -12.24 -4.40 19.94
CA ASP A 55 -13.61 -4.74 19.53
C ASP A 55 -14.42 -3.52 19.05
N LYS A 56 -14.31 -2.38 19.75
CA LYS A 56 -15.14 -1.20 19.46
C LYS A 56 -14.53 -0.28 18.41
N ILE A 57 -13.22 -0.03 18.47
CA ILE A 57 -12.55 0.96 17.61
C ILE A 57 -11.89 0.25 16.42
N ALA A 58 -10.97 -0.68 16.68
CA ALA A 58 -10.18 -1.30 15.61
C ALA A 58 -11.06 -2.05 14.61
N ARG A 59 -12.10 -2.76 15.08
CA ARG A 59 -13.07 -3.44 14.20
C ARG A 59 -13.73 -2.49 13.19
N ARG A 60 -14.13 -1.30 13.61
CA ARG A 60 -14.76 -0.29 12.75
C ARG A 60 -13.75 0.32 11.78
N ALA A 61 -12.57 0.67 12.27
CA ALA A 61 -11.50 1.19 11.43
C ALA A 61 -11.10 0.17 10.34
N LEU A 62 -11.00 -1.12 10.69
CA LEU A 62 -10.67 -2.20 9.74
C LEU A 62 -11.74 -2.37 8.66
N TRP A 63 -13.02 -2.12 9.00
CA TRP A 63 -14.11 -2.13 8.02
C TRP A 63 -13.94 -1.01 6.98
N TRP A 64 -13.66 0.21 7.42
CA TRP A 64 -13.43 1.33 6.50
C TRP A 64 -12.16 1.11 5.67
N PHE A 65 -11.10 0.62 6.30
CA PHE A 65 -9.82 0.38 5.66
C PHE A 65 -9.90 -0.58 4.47
N ARG A 66 -10.57 -1.73 4.65
CA ARG A 66 -10.70 -2.75 3.58
C ARG A 66 -11.54 -2.26 2.41
N TRP A 67 -12.64 -1.56 2.67
CA TRP A 67 -13.53 -1.08 1.62
C TRP A 67 -12.97 0.15 0.93
N ALA A 68 -12.28 1.04 1.65
CA ALA A 68 -11.53 2.14 1.05
C ALA A 68 -10.42 1.60 0.14
N ALA A 69 -9.70 0.53 0.53
CA ALA A 69 -8.71 -0.11 -0.33
C ALA A 69 -9.33 -0.64 -1.63
N LEU A 70 -10.46 -1.35 -1.54
CA LEU A 70 -11.16 -1.87 -2.72
C LEU A 70 -11.71 -0.76 -3.60
N ALA A 71 -12.32 0.27 -3.01
CA ALA A 71 -12.86 1.41 -3.73
C ALA A 71 -11.75 2.20 -4.45
N THR A 72 -10.59 2.38 -3.79
CA THR A 72 -9.42 3.03 -4.42
C THR A 72 -8.93 2.22 -5.61
N LEU A 73 -8.80 0.91 -5.46
CA LEU A 73 -8.40 0.04 -6.56
C LEU A 73 -9.41 0.09 -7.71
N ALA A 74 -10.71 -0.05 -7.43
CA ALA A 74 -11.76 -0.03 -8.43
C ALA A 74 -11.80 1.30 -9.20
N THR A 75 -11.76 2.43 -8.49
CA THR A 75 -11.72 3.76 -9.13
C THR A 75 -10.44 3.99 -9.92
N GLY A 76 -9.30 3.46 -9.46
CA GLY A 76 -8.04 3.49 -10.19
C GLY A 76 -8.13 2.74 -11.51
N LEU A 77 -8.67 1.52 -11.50
CA LEU A 77 -8.89 0.72 -12.71
C LEU A 77 -9.88 1.42 -13.66
N LEU A 78 -10.92 2.06 -13.15
CA LEU A 78 -11.87 2.82 -13.97
C LEU A 78 -11.21 4.02 -14.66
N ILE A 79 -10.25 4.71 -14.02
CA ILE A 79 -9.47 5.78 -14.68
C ILE A 79 -8.72 5.20 -15.91
N THR A 80 -8.14 4.01 -15.78
CA THR A 80 -7.45 3.34 -16.89
C THR A 80 -8.38 2.80 -17.97
N GLY A 81 -9.71 2.78 -17.74
CA GLY A 81 -10.71 2.36 -18.70
C GLY A 81 -11.07 3.41 -19.76
N GLN A 82 -10.47 4.61 -19.69
CA GLN A 82 -10.65 5.64 -20.71
C GLN A 82 -10.11 5.14 -22.07
N LYS A 83 -10.87 5.37 -23.15
CA LYS A 83 -10.66 4.78 -24.49
C LYS A 83 -9.21 4.85 -24.97
N ASP A 84 -8.55 5.98 -24.74
CA ASP A 84 -7.20 6.25 -25.24
C ASP A 84 -6.11 6.14 -24.18
N TYR A 85 -6.43 5.70 -22.96
CA TYR A 85 -5.50 5.67 -21.83
C TYR A 85 -4.25 4.82 -22.11
N TRP A 86 -4.46 3.66 -22.75
CA TRP A 86 -3.39 2.71 -23.06
C TRP A 86 -2.80 2.90 -24.45
N ASN A 87 -3.31 3.86 -25.23
CA ASN A 87 -2.76 4.14 -26.54
C ASN A 87 -1.33 4.63 -26.37
N ASN A 88 -0.40 3.96 -27.04
CA ASN A 88 1.02 4.23 -26.99
C ASN A 88 1.73 4.03 -25.64
N PHE A 89 1.12 3.31 -24.70
CA PHE A 89 1.70 3.07 -23.37
C PHE A 89 3.04 2.33 -23.44
N MET A 90 4.12 2.96 -22.96
CA MET A 90 5.49 2.45 -23.02
C MET A 90 5.93 1.92 -24.40
N ASN A 91 5.41 2.50 -25.48
CA ASN A 91 5.82 2.15 -26.83
C ASN A 91 6.98 3.05 -27.30
N GLY A 92 7.91 2.48 -28.07
CA GLY A 92 9.15 3.17 -28.49
C GLY A 92 8.96 4.32 -29.49
N SER A 93 7.72 4.73 -29.73
CA SER A 93 7.33 5.69 -30.78
C SER A 93 6.66 6.96 -30.24
N ALA A 94 6.38 7.05 -28.94
CA ALA A 94 5.67 8.19 -28.35
C ALA A 94 6.48 8.90 -27.23
N SER A 95 6.34 10.23 -27.20
CA SER A 95 6.65 11.06 -26.03
C SER A 95 5.76 10.65 -24.86
N GLY A 96 6.31 10.40 -23.67
CA GLY A 96 5.52 10.07 -22.47
C GLY A 96 5.94 8.82 -21.70
N ASN A 97 6.95 8.07 -22.15
CA ASN A 97 7.42 6.86 -21.45
C ASN A 97 7.79 7.10 -19.97
N GLY A 98 8.35 8.28 -19.65
CA GLY A 98 8.66 8.68 -18.27
C GLY A 98 7.41 8.79 -17.39
N HIS A 99 6.33 9.36 -17.92
CA HIS A 99 5.01 9.38 -17.26
C HIS A 99 4.49 7.96 -17.05
N ASP A 100 4.49 7.15 -18.12
CA ASP A 100 3.89 5.81 -18.12
C ASP A 100 4.57 4.89 -17.13
N VAL A 101 5.89 4.95 -17.02
CA VAL A 101 6.63 4.12 -16.05
C VAL A 101 6.43 4.60 -14.62
N ALA A 102 6.39 5.91 -14.38
CA ALA A 102 6.10 6.44 -13.06
C ALA A 102 4.72 5.97 -12.58
N ILE A 103 3.67 6.14 -13.39
CA ILE A 103 2.33 5.70 -12.99
C ILE A 103 2.28 4.17 -12.83
N SER A 104 2.98 3.39 -13.67
CA SER A 104 3.05 1.93 -13.56
C SER A 104 3.66 1.46 -12.23
N VAL A 105 4.77 2.07 -11.81
CA VAL A 105 5.41 1.75 -10.51
C VAL A 105 4.45 2.05 -9.37
N GLY A 106 3.80 3.21 -9.38
CA GLY A 106 2.77 3.56 -8.40
C GLY A 106 1.63 2.55 -8.38
N MET A 107 1.08 2.21 -9.54
CA MET A 107 -0.03 1.26 -9.68
C MET A 107 0.31 -0.12 -9.11
N VAL A 108 1.48 -0.68 -9.44
CA VAL A 108 1.87 -2.01 -8.93
C VAL A 108 1.99 -2.02 -7.41
N LEU A 109 2.62 -0.99 -6.83
CA LEU A 109 2.72 -0.86 -5.37
C LEU A 109 1.32 -0.76 -4.75
N GLY A 110 0.43 0.07 -5.30
CA GLY A 110 -0.95 0.20 -4.84
C GLY A 110 -1.76 -1.09 -4.94
N ILE A 111 -1.66 -1.82 -6.06
CA ILE A 111 -2.34 -3.10 -6.26
C ILE A 111 -1.85 -4.14 -5.25
N LEU A 112 -0.54 -4.27 -5.06
CA LEU A 112 0.03 -5.19 -4.07
C LEU A 112 -0.39 -4.81 -2.64
N MET A 113 -0.44 -3.51 -2.34
CA MET A 113 -0.95 -3.04 -1.05
C MET A 113 -2.42 -3.42 -0.84
N ALA A 114 -3.28 -3.25 -1.84
CA ALA A 114 -4.70 -3.65 -1.77
C ALA A 114 -4.86 -5.17 -1.62
N ALA A 115 -4.03 -5.93 -2.35
CA ALA A 115 -3.91 -7.38 -2.21
C ALA A 115 -3.53 -7.78 -0.78
N ASN A 116 -2.54 -7.12 -0.16
CA ASN A 116 -2.18 -7.35 1.24
C ASN A 116 -3.36 -7.12 2.19
N VAL A 117 -4.14 -6.06 1.97
CA VAL A 117 -5.33 -5.74 2.79
C VAL A 117 -6.34 -6.88 2.79
N TRP A 118 -6.72 -7.37 1.62
CA TRP A 118 -7.79 -8.38 1.49
C TRP A 118 -7.29 -9.81 1.69
N MET A 119 -6.13 -10.15 1.14
CA MET A 119 -5.64 -11.52 1.11
C MET A 119 -4.87 -11.93 2.37
N ILE A 120 -4.26 -10.98 3.08
CA ILE A 120 -3.41 -11.27 4.25
C ILE A 120 -4.00 -10.62 5.50
N ILE A 121 -4.09 -9.28 5.52
CA ILE A 121 -4.47 -8.52 6.73
C ILE A 121 -5.87 -8.94 7.17
N TRP A 122 -6.87 -8.85 6.30
CA TRP A 122 -8.25 -9.16 6.68
C TRP A 122 -8.45 -10.62 7.11
N LYS A 123 -7.85 -11.59 6.40
CA LYS A 123 -7.95 -13.02 6.77
C LYS A 123 -7.45 -13.28 8.19
N ASN A 124 -6.30 -12.70 8.54
CA ASN A 124 -5.71 -12.86 9.87
C ASN A 124 -6.43 -12.00 10.93
N GLN A 125 -6.88 -10.80 10.59
CA GLN A 125 -7.63 -9.94 11.51
C GLN A 125 -8.98 -10.56 11.93
N LYS A 126 -9.62 -11.37 11.07
CA LYS A 126 -10.80 -12.14 11.48
C LYS A 126 -10.52 -13.04 12.69
N ILE A 127 -9.38 -13.72 12.71
CA ILE A 127 -8.96 -14.60 13.81
C ILE A 127 -8.73 -13.78 15.08
N VAL A 128 -8.00 -12.66 14.96
CA VAL A 128 -7.72 -11.76 16.09
C VAL A 128 -9.01 -11.17 16.67
N LEU A 129 -9.92 -10.69 15.82
CA LEU A 129 -11.19 -10.10 16.25
C LEU A 129 -12.13 -11.14 16.86
N ALA A 130 -12.16 -12.38 16.35
CA ALA A 130 -12.93 -13.47 16.93
C ALA A 130 -12.38 -13.85 18.33
N ASN A 131 -11.05 -13.93 18.47
CA ASN A 131 -10.40 -14.16 19.76
C ASN A 131 -10.75 -13.08 20.78
N VAL A 132 -10.70 -11.81 20.38
CA VAL A 132 -11.04 -10.68 21.27
C VAL A 132 -12.48 -10.78 21.79
N VAL A 133 -13.44 -11.12 20.93
CA VAL A 133 -14.84 -11.29 21.35
C VAL A 133 -14.97 -12.48 22.30
N ASN A 134 -14.31 -13.60 21.99
CA ASN A 134 -14.35 -14.80 22.83
C ASN A 134 -13.82 -14.53 24.25
N VAL A 135 -12.65 -13.91 24.34
CA VAL A 135 -12.00 -13.59 25.62
C VAL A 135 -12.82 -12.57 26.42
N LEU A 136 -13.42 -11.57 25.77
CA LEU A 136 -14.32 -10.62 26.44
C LEU A 136 -15.61 -11.29 26.96
N GLY A 137 -16.06 -12.37 26.30
CA GLY A 137 -17.18 -13.20 26.72
C GLY A 137 -16.85 -14.22 27.81
N GLY A 138 -15.61 -14.26 28.31
CA GLY A 138 -15.16 -15.22 29.33
C GLY A 138 -14.67 -16.55 28.79
N GLY A 139 -14.52 -16.70 27.46
CA GLY A 139 -13.95 -17.88 26.84
C GLY A 139 -12.42 -17.89 26.85
N GLU A 140 -11.83 -19.05 26.55
CA GLU A 140 -10.37 -19.22 26.49
C GLU A 140 -9.72 -18.49 25.30
N ALA A 141 -8.46 -18.09 25.47
CA ALA A 141 -7.72 -17.44 24.40
C ALA A 141 -7.35 -18.43 23.29
N ASN A 142 -7.58 -18.04 22.03
CA ASN A 142 -7.18 -18.82 20.87
C ASN A 142 -5.64 -18.75 20.68
N ALA A 143 -4.99 -19.91 20.70
CA ALA A 143 -3.54 -20.06 20.55
C ALA A 143 -2.98 -19.56 19.20
N ASP A 144 -3.80 -19.52 18.14
CA ASP A 144 -3.39 -19.04 16.81
C ASP A 144 -3.46 -17.51 16.66
N ALA A 145 -4.19 -16.83 17.56
CA ALA A 145 -4.41 -15.39 17.47
C ALA A 145 -3.11 -14.54 17.47
N PRO A 146 -2.08 -14.85 18.28
CA PRO A 146 -0.80 -14.13 18.23
C PRO A 146 -0.12 -14.26 16.85
N THR A 147 -0.10 -15.46 16.27
CA THR A 147 0.51 -15.72 14.96
C THR A 147 -0.23 -15.01 13.84
N ALA A 148 -1.57 -15.03 13.87
CA ALA A 148 -2.41 -14.27 12.95
C ALA A 148 -2.15 -12.75 13.08
N GLY A 149 -2.13 -12.22 14.31
CA GLY A 149 -1.81 -10.82 14.57
C GLY A 149 -0.45 -10.41 14.01
N ARG A 150 0.56 -11.26 14.17
CA ARG A 150 1.90 -11.05 13.60
C ARG A 150 1.89 -10.97 12.08
N LYS A 151 1.23 -11.92 11.39
CA LYS A 151 1.10 -11.91 9.91
C LYS A 151 0.40 -10.65 9.41
N ALA A 152 -0.68 -10.23 10.08
CA ALA A 152 -1.39 -9.00 9.73
C ALA A 152 -0.52 -7.76 9.94
N LEU A 153 0.25 -7.71 11.03
CA LEU A 153 1.14 -6.59 11.34
C LEU A 153 2.25 -6.45 10.29
N LEU A 154 2.94 -7.53 9.95
CA LEU A 154 4.03 -7.50 8.96
C LEU A 154 3.55 -7.00 7.60
N ALA A 155 2.42 -7.51 7.10
CA ALA A 155 1.83 -7.04 5.85
C ALA A 155 1.38 -5.57 5.93
N SER A 156 0.86 -5.12 7.08
CA SER A 156 0.49 -3.72 7.30
C SER A 156 1.71 -2.80 7.29
N ARG A 157 2.84 -3.23 7.87
CA ARG A 157 4.12 -2.50 7.84
C ARG A 157 4.69 -2.44 6.42
N GLN A 158 4.59 -3.52 5.66
CA GLN A 158 4.97 -3.53 4.25
C GLN A 158 4.16 -2.52 3.44
N ASN A 159 2.86 -2.39 3.73
CA ASN A 159 2.05 -1.35 3.08
C ASN A 159 2.53 0.07 3.42
N VAL A 160 3.01 0.34 4.64
CA VAL A 160 3.64 1.64 4.98
C VAL A 160 4.95 1.84 4.22
N ILE A 161 5.75 0.78 4.06
CA ILE A 161 7.00 0.84 3.29
C ILE A 161 6.72 1.22 1.83
N PHE A 162 5.69 0.62 1.23
CA PHE A 162 5.30 0.92 -0.15
C PHE A 162 4.56 2.24 -0.33
N SER A 163 3.82 2.72 0.68
CA SER A 163 2.91 3.86 0.49
C SER A 163 3.61 5.16 0.09
N VAL A 164 4.83 5.41 0.59
CA VAL A 164 5.58 6.64 0.28
C VAL A 164 5.97 6.68 -1.20
N SER A 165 6.65 5.64 -1.68
CA SER A 165 7.02 5.53 -3.10
C SER A 165 5.79 5.50 -3.99
N MET A 166 4.76 4.73 -3.62
CA MET A 166 3.50 4.66 -4.36
C MET A 166 2.89 6.04 -4.57
N LEU A 167 2.71 6.82 -3.50
CA LEU A 167 2.17 8.18 -3.58
C LEU A 167 3.06 9.09 -4.40
N PHE A 168 4.38 9.04 -4.19
CA PHE A 168 5.33 9.88 -4.92
C PHE A 168 5.26 9.64 -6.43
N PHE A 169 5.24 8.38 -6.88
CA PHE A 169 5.22 8.05 -8.29
C PHE A 169 3.85 8.35 -8.95
N MET A 170 2.74 8.12 -8.24
CA MET A 170 1.40 8.47 -8.75
C MET A 170 1.18 9.98 -8.84
N VAL A 171 1.67 10.76 -7.87
CA VAL A 171 1.61 12.22 -7.91
C VAL A 171 2.59 12.75 -8.95
N GLY A 172 3.83 12.25 -8.93
CA GLY A 172 4.89 12.68 -9.83
C GLY A 172 4.55 12.47 -11.30
N SER A 173 3.88 11.36 -11.65
CA SER A 173 3.43 11.11 -13.02
C SER A 173 2.54 12.25 -13.52
N ALA A 174 1.60 12.74 -12.71
CA ALA A 174 0.68 13.81 -13.10
C ALA A 174 1.33 15.21 -13.16
N HIS A 175 2.49 15.42 -12.55
CA HIS A 175 3.04 16.76 -12.34
C HIS A 175 4.37 17.04 -13.05
N PHE A 176 5.35 16.14 -12.97
CA PHE A 176 6.69 16.47 -13.44
C PHE A 176 7.36 15.39 -14.30
N TYR A 177 6.97 14.11 -14.21
CA TYR A 177 7.63 13.07 -15.01
C TYR A 177 7.42 13.24 -16.51
N SER A 178 6.29 13.78 -16.96
CA SER A 178 6.05 14.09 -18.37
C SER A 178 7.01 15.14 -18.92
N GLY A 179 7.38 16.14 -18.11
CA GLY A 179 8.28 17.23 -18.52
C GLY A 179 9.75 16.94 -18.27
N ALA A 180 10.07 16.35 -17.12
CA ALA A 180 11.44 16.04 -16.70
C ALA A 180 12.06 14.89 -17.51
N PHE A 181 11.24 13.95 -18.00
CA PHE A 181 11.69 12.75 -18.70
C PHE A 181 10.95 12.55 -20.03
N GLY A 182 10.72 13.64 -20.76
CA GLY A 182 10.03 13.62 -22.06
C GLY A 182 10.75 12.77 -23.11
N ASP A 183 12.08 12.71 -23.04
CA ASP A 183 12.94 11.98 -23.98
C ASP A 183 13.24 10.53 -23.54
N ALA A 184 12.66 10.06 -22.43
CA ALA A 184 12.91 8.72 -21.91
C ALA A 184 12.60 7.64 -22.95
N THR A 185 13.59 6.81 -23.26
CA THR A 185 13.41 5.69 -24.19
C THR A 185 12.55 4.58 -23.57
N SER A 186 11.83 3.83 -24.40
CA SER A 186 11.05 2.66 -23.93
C SER A 186 11.93 1.58 -23.30
N SER A 187 13.18 1.44 -23.76
CA SER A 187 14.18 0.53 -23.17
C SER A 187 14.52 0.93 -21.73
N ASN A 188 14.86 2.20 -21.52
CA ASN A 188 15.20 2.74 -20.20
C ASN A 188 14.00 2.66 -19.24
N ALA A 189 12.80 3.00 -19.72
CA ALA A 189 11.57 2.87 -18.95
C ALA A 189 11.32 1.42 -18.50
N ARG A 190 11.44 0.42 -19.39
CA ARG A 190 11.27 -0.99 -19.04
C ARG A 190 12.35 -1.50 -18.09
N MET A 191 13.58 -1.02 -18.23
CA MET A 191 14.67 -1.36 -17.33
C MET A 191 14.39 -0.84 -15.92
N PHE A 192 14.00 0.43 -15.78
CA PHE A 192 13.59 1.02 -14.51
C PHE A 192 12.43 0.25 -13.87
N PHE A 193 11.39 -0.03 -14.66
CA PHE A 193 10.22 -0.78 -14.19
C PHE A 193 10.60 -2.17 -13.67
N THR A 194 11.42 -2.90 -14.42
CA THR A 194 11.88 -4.25 -14.02
C THR A 194 12.64 -4.22 -12.70
N ILE A 195 13.55 -3.26 -12.51
CA ILE A 195 14.31 -3.13 -11.26
C ILE A 195 13.36 -2.80 -10.10
N ALA A 196 12.42 -1.86 -10.30
CA ALA A 196 11.43 -1.50 -9.30
C ALA A 196 10.55 -2.71 -8.91
N LEU A 197 10.14 -3.52 -9.88
CA LEU A 197 9.38 -4.76 -9.65
C LEU A 197 10.17 -5.78 -8.84
N VAL A 198 11.45 -5.99 -9.14
CA VAL A 198 12.29 -6.94 -8.40
C VAL A 198 12.44 -6.51 -6.95
N ILE A 199 12.77 -5.23 -6.70
CA ILE A 199 12.88 -4.69 -5.33
C ILE A 199 11.55 -4.85 -4.59
N THR A 200 10.44 -4.49 -5.23
CA THR A 200 9.09 -4.62 -4.68
C THR A 200 8.76 -6.07 -4.32
N ALA A 201 9.04 -7.01 -5.22
CA ALA A 201 8.80 -8.43 -4.99
C ALA A 201 9.64 -8.97 -3.82
N LEU A 202 10.92 -8.60 -3.73
CA LEU A 202 11.80 -9.03 -2.64
C LEU A 202 11.28 -8.55 -1.27
N LEU A 203 10.88 -7.28 -1.17
CA LEU A 203 10.30 -6.74 0.07
C LEU A 203 8.96 -7.43 0.40
N GLN A 204 8.09 -7.61 -0.59
CA GLN A 204 6.81 -8.29 -0.40
C GLN A 204 7.00 -9.73 0.10
N LEU A 205 7.90 -10.50 -0.53
CA LEU A 205 8.21 -11.89 -0.16
C LEU A 205 8.84 -11.97 1.25
N ASN A 206 9.67 -10.99 1.61
CA ASN A 206 10.22 -10.87 2.96
C ASN A 206 9.13 -10.65 4.01
N SER A 207 8.18 -9.73 3.75
CA SER A 207 7.10 -9.41 4.69
C SER A 207 6.16 -10.58 5.00
N ILE A 208 6.01 -11.52 4.06
CA ILE A 208 5.17 -12.72 4.22
C ILE A 208 5.95 -13.93 4.76
N GLY A 209 7.23 -13.73 5.08
CA GLY A 209 8.08 -14.72 5.75
C GLY A 209 8.75 -15.75 4.84
N ILE A 210 8.82 -15.52 3.53
CA ILE A 210 9.57 -16.42 2.61
C ILE A 210 11.05 -16.47 3.00
N PHE A 211 11.60 -15.34 3.46
CA PHE A 211 12.99 -15.26 3.90
C PHE A 211 13.08 -15.34 5.43
N GLY A 212 13.39 -16.52 5.96
CA GLY A 212 13.65 -16.73 7.39
C GLY A 212 12.41 -16.78 8.30
N GLY A 213 11.19 -16.80 7.75
CA GLY A 213 9.95 -16.90 8.52
C GLY A 213 9.51 -15.60 9.20
N ILE A 214 8.42 -15.66 9.98
CA ILE A 214 7.72 -14.49 10.56
C ILE A 214 8.01 -14.25 12.06
N LYS A 215 8.85 -15.09 12.67
CA LYS A 215 9.13 -15.03 14.12
C LYS A 215 9.75 -13.68 14.49
N ALA A 216 9.33 -13.14 15.64
CA ALA A 216 9.93 -11.93 16.19
C ALA A 216 11.41 -12.17 16.49
N GLY A 217 12.25 -11.16 16.24
CA GLY A 217 13.71 -11.26 16.43
C GLY A 217 14.46 -11.84 15.22
N ASN A 218 13.77 -12.22 14.15
CA ASN A 218 14.42 -12.48 12.87
C ASN A 218 15.05 -11.18 12.35
N LYS A 219 16.39 -11.14 12.22
CA LYS A 219 17.12 -9.96 11.74
C LYS A 219 16.67 -9.50 10.35
N MET A 220 16.21 -10.42 9.50
CA MET A 220 15.68 -10.11 8.16
C MET A 220 14.35 -9.35 8.19
N LEU A 221 13.67 -9.27 9.35
CA LEU A 221 12.42 -8.54 9.53
C LEU A 221 12.59 -7.19 10.21
N TRP A 222 13.84 -6.73 10.42
CA TRP A 222 14.14 -5.50 11.15
C TRP A 222 13.29 -4.30 10.69
N MET A 223 13.06 -4.18 9.38
CA MET A 223 12.26 -3.10 8.80
C MET A 223 10.79 -3.08 9.25
N TYR A 224 10.24 -4.21 9.70
CA TYR A 224 8.85 -4.31 10.15
C TYR A 224 8.69 -4.32 11.68
N GLU A 225 9.77 -4.53 12.44
CA GLU A 225 9.68 -4.70 13.89
C GLU A 225 9.22 -3.45 14.63
N SER A 226 9.38 -2.27 14.02
CA SER A 226 8.83 -1.03 14.57
C SER A 226 8.23 -0.14 13.47
N HIS A 227 7.31 0.73 13.87
CA HIS A 227 6.77 1.75 12.98
C HIS A 227 7.85 2.72 12.51
N LYS A 228 8.86 3.01 13.34
CA LYS A 228 9.99 3.87 12.99
C LYS A 228 10.86 3.23 11.91
N ASN A 229 11.17 1.94 12.04
CA ASN A 229 11.96 1.20 11.04
C ASN A 229 11.21 1.12 9.71
N ALA A 230 9.88 0.92 9.75
CA ALA A 230 9.05 0.91 8.55
C ALA A 230 9.04 2.29 7.85
N LEU A 231 9.01 3.39 8.60
CA LEU A 231 9.11 4.74 8.05
C LEU A 231 10.51 5.07 7.49
N ILE A 232 11.57 4.63 8.16
CA ILE A 232 12.94 4.78 7.63
C ILE A 232 13.07 4.01 6.32
N THR A 233 12.58 2.76 6.30
CA THR A 233 12.64 1.89 5.13
C THR A 233 11.77 2.42 3.99
N SER A 234 10.61 3.04 4.28
CA SER A 234 9.78 3.68 3.26
C SER A 234 10.51 4.85 2.59
N GLY A 235 11.19 5.69 3.38
CA GLY A 235 12.01 6.78 2.86
C GLY A 235 13.21 6.29 2.05
N VAL A 236 13.90 5.24 2.50
CA VAL A 236 15.01 4.62 1.76
C VAL A 236 14.52 4.02 0.44
N LEU A 237 13.40 3.29 0.44
CA LEU A 237 12.83 2.73 -0.79
C LEU A 237 12.48 3.84 -1.78
N TRP A 238 11.84 4.91 -1.31
CA TRP A 238 11.53 6.07 -2.14
C TRP A 238 12.79 6.68 -2.75
N LEU A 239 13.81 6.95 -1.93
CA LEU A 239 15.07 7.55 -2.39
C LEU A 239 15.75 6.67 -3.44
N VAL A 240 15.82 5.36 -3.21
CA VAL A 240 16.41 4.41 -4.16
C VAL A 240 15.66 4.42 -5.48
N LEU A 241 14.32 4.31 -5.45
CA LEU A 241 13.53 4.29 -6.67
C LEU A 241 13.57 5.64 -7.41
N TRP A 242 13.61 6.76 -6.70
CA TRP A 242 13.75 8.08 -7.30
C TRP A 242 15.12 8.26 -7.95
N ILE A 243 16.23 7.89 -7.29
CA ILE A 243 17.55 7.94 -7.92
C ILE A 243 17.61 7.04 -9.16
N LEU A 244 17.01 5.85 -9.10
CA LEU A 244 16.95 4.95 -10.25
C LEU A 244 16.15 5.57 -11.41
N SER A 245 15.06 6.28 -11.13
CA SER A 245 14.28 6.94 -12.18
C SER A 245 15.07 8.10 -12.81
N GLU A 246 15.77 8.92 -12.02
CA GLU A 246 16.65 9.98 -12.52
C GLU A 246 17.75 9.42 -13.44
N VAL A 247 18.45 8.36 -12.99
CA VAL A 247 19.60 7.79 -13.70
C VAL A 247 19.21 7.07 -14.99
N LEU A 248 18.05 6.40 -15.00
CA LEU A 248 17.62 5.60 -16.14
C LEU A 248 16.79 6.41 -17.12
N LEU A 249 15.88 7.26 -16.64
CA LEU A 249 14.95 8.01 -17.50
C LEU A 249 15.54 9.32 -18.02
N GLY A 250 16.53 9.90 -17.34
CA GLY A 250 17.24 11.09 -17.79
C GLY A 250 18.28 10.84 -18.89
N LYS A 251 18.30 9.64 -19.48
CA LYS A 251 19.23 9.21 -20.53
C LYS A 251 18.50 8.90 -21.83
#